data_AF-A0A941NBK6-F1
#
_entry.id   AF-A0A941NBK6-F1
#
_cell.length_a   1.000
_cell.length_b   1.000
_cell.length_c   1.000
_cell.angle_alpha   90.00
_cell.angle_beta   90.00
_cell.angle_gamma   90.00
#
_symmetry.space_group_name_H-M   'P 1'
#
loop_
_entity.id
_entity.type
_entity.pdbx_description
1 polymer ?
#
loop_
_entity_poly.entity_id
_entity_poly.type
_entity_poly.pdbx_seq_one_letter_code
_entity_poly.pdbx_strand_id
1 'polypeptide(L)'
;MNLSNLAALGSFVSGLAVLVSLILLWFQLRQMNEQVRQSEKNQRAAIRQAHSARVSEIFMRRADHCELWAKAYRGDPLDDAEIYHVLQSMSAVFFGIEDSFYQYRDGLLDEAAWQANLAGLKQALRSPVVRIAWPVVRPSAVGTDFVALVDKLIAETPPVSSSDVFVQARAALLREMQTARSDVPLVPREPAP
;
A
#
# COMPACT_ATOMS: atom_id res chain seq x y z
N MET A 1 -23.94 52.41 50.45
CA MET A 1 -24.09 51.20 49.60
C MET A 1 -23.75 49.99 50.47
N ASN A 2 -24.68 49.04 50.55
CA ASN A 2 -24.60 47.91 51.49
C ASN A 2 -23.69 46.80 50.91
N LEU A 3 -22.86 46.13 51.72
CA LEU A 3 -21.93 45.07 51.27
C LEU A 3 -22.60 44.00 50.39
N SER A 4 -23.90 43.76 50.60
CA SER A 4 -24.74 42.87 49.81
C SER A 4 -24.78 43.22 48.30
N ASN A 5 -24.85 44.51 47.94
CA ASN A 5 -24.88 44.93 46.54
C ASN A 5 -23.52 44.74 45.85
N LEU A 6 -22.42 44.90 46.59
CA LEU A 6 -21.07 44.67 46.08
C LEU A 6 -20.82 43.18 45.84
N ALA A 7 -21.30 42.32 46.75
CA ALA A 7 -21.26 40.86 46.60
C ALA A 7 -22.12 40.36 45.43
N ALA A 8 -23.32 40.93 45.25
CA ALA A 8 -24.20 40.62 44.12
C ALA A 8 -23.57 40.98 42.77
N LEU A 9 -22.89 42.14 42.69
CA LEU A 9 -22.15 42.55 41.48
C LEU A 9 -20.99 41.60 41.16
N GLY A 10 -20.23 41.19 42.18
CA GLY A 10 -19.13 40.22 42.03
C GLY A 10 -19.61 38.84 41.55
N SER A 11 -20.75 38.36 42.07
CA SER A 11 -21.38 37.11 41.64
C SER A 11 -21.89 37.16 40.19
N PHE A 12 -22.43 38.30 39.76
CA PHE A 12 -22.85 38.49 38.36
C PHE A 12 -21.66 38.47 37.40
N VAL A 13 -20.58 39.19 37.73
CA VAL A 13 -19.36 39.22 36.91
C VAL A 13 -18.68 37.86 36.85
N SER A 14 -18.63 37.11 37.96
CA SER A 14 -18.06 35.76 37.97
C SER A 14 -18.91 34.77 37.15
N GLY A 15 -20.24 34.84 37.24
CA GLY A 15 -21.13 34.04 36.40
C GLY A 15 -20.97 34.33 34.91
N LEU A 16 -20.83 35.61 34.54
CA LEU A 16 -20.57 36.02 33.16
C LEU A 16 -19.20 35.54 32.68
N ALA A 17 -18.16 35.62 33.53
CA ALA A 17 -16.82 35.12 33.22
C ALA A 17 -16.81 33.60 32.98
N VAL A 18 -17.59 32.84 33.77
CA VAL A 18 -17.76 31.39 33.59
C VAL A 18 -18.48 31.10 32.26
N LEU A 19 -19.54 31.83 31.94
CA LEU A 19 -20.25 31.67 30.66
C LEU A 19 -19.34 31.95 29.46
N VAL A 20 -18.57 33.04 29.48
CA VAL A 20 -17.59 33.35 28.43
C VAL A 20 -16.54 32.25 28.32
N SER A 21 -16.02 31.76 29.44
CA SER A 21 -15.04 30.66 29.46
C SER A 21 -15.62 29.37 28.85
N LEU A 22 -16.87 29.02 29.15
CA LEU A 22 -17.54 27.86 28.57
C LEU A 22 -17.76 28.00 27.07
N ILE A 23 -18.13 29.20 26.60
CA ILE A 23 -18.28 29.48 25.17
C ILE A 23 -16.93 29.32 24.46
N LEU A 24 -15.86 29.89 25.01
CA LEU A 24 -14.51 29.76 24.45
C LEU A 24 -14.05 28.30 24.44
N LEU A 25 -14.29 27.55 25.52
CA LEU A 25 -13.98 26.13 25.61
C LEU A 25 -14.72 25.32 24.54
N TRP A 26 -16.00 25.62 24.30
CA TRP A 26 -16.77 24.97 23.25
C TRP A 26 -16.17 25.20 21.85
N PHE A 27 -15.78 26.45 21.54
CA PHE A 27 -15.08 26.76 20.30
C PHE A 27 -13.73 26.04 20.20
N GLN A 28 -12.96 26.02 21.29
CA GLN A 28 -11.66 25.36 21.35
C GLN A 28 -11.77 23.86 21.11
N LEU A 29 -12.72 23.18 21.75
CA LEU A 29 -12.98 21.75 21.55
C LEU A 29 -13.42 21.45 20.12
N ARG A 30 -14.28 22.31 19.54
CA ARG A 30 -14.71 22.16 18.15
C ARG A 30 -13.53 22.28 17.17
N GLN A 31 -12.70 23.31 17.34
CA GLN A 31 -11.51 23.50 16.51
C GLN A 31 -10.51 22.34 16.67
N MET A 32 -10.31 21.86 17.90
CA MET A 32 -9.43 20.72 18.17
C MET A 32 -9.93 19.45 17.48
N ASN A 33 -11.23 19.17 17.54
CA ASN A 33 -11.82 18.00 16.85
C ASN A 33 -11.67 18.09 15.32
N GLU A 34 -11.84 19.28 14.74
CA GLU A 34 -11.64 19.50 13.31
C GLU A 34 -10.16 19.30 12.90
N GLN A 35 -9.22 19.81 13.72
CA GLN A 35 -7.79 19.63 13.50
C GLN A 35 -7.36 18.17 13.60
N VAL A 36 -7.85 17.43 14.61
CA VAL A 36 -7.57 15.99 14.77
C VAL A 36 -8.06 15.23 13.54
N ARG A 37 -9.29 15.49 13.09
CA ARG A 37 -9.86 14.85 11.90
C ARG A 37 -9.05 15.14 10.64
N GLN A 38 -8.52 16.36 10.50
CA GLN A 38 -7.67 16.71 9.36
C GLN A 38 -6.29 16.05 9.44
N SER A 39 -5.72 15.96 10.65
CA SER A 39 -4.45 15.27 10.90
C SER A 39 -4.54 13.79 10.54
N GLU A 40 -5.61 13.10 10.96
CA GLU A 40 -5.85 11.69 10.61
C GLU A 40 -5.94 11.48 9.10
N LYS A 41 -6.66 12.36 8.38
CA LYS A 41 -6.75 12.29 6.91
C LYS A 41 -5.39 12.48 6.25
N ASN A 42 -4.62 13.47 6.71
CA ASN A 42 -3.29 13.75 6.19
C ASN A 42 -2.32 12.59 6.45
N GLN A 43 -2.37 11.99 7.64
CA GLN A 43 -1.56 10.83 7.99
C GLN A 43 -1.88 9.63 7.07
N ARG A 44 -3.17 9.32 6.87
CA ARG A 44 -3.60 8.25 5.94
C ARG A 44 -3.17 8.54 4.50
N ALA A 45 -3.27 9.79 4.06
CA ALA A 45 -2.80 10.18 2.72
C ALA A 45 -1.28 9.99 2.58
N ALA A 46 -0.50 10.37 3.60
CA ALA A 46 0.94 10.19 3.62
C ALA A 46 1.35 8.70 3.57
N ILE A 47 0.66 7.84 4.34
CA ILE A 47 0.87 6.38 4.30
C ILE A 47 0.63 5.84 2.89
N ARG A 48 -0.50 6.21 2.27
CA ARG A 48 -0.84 5.76 0.91
C ARG A 48 0.17 6.27 -0.13
N GLN A 49 0.62 7.50 0.01
CA GLN A 49 1.64 8.08 -0.86
C GLN A 49 2.98 7.35 -0.72
N ALA A 50 3.43 7.09 0.51
CA ALA A 50 4.66 6.35 0.79
C ALA A 50 4.60 4.93 0.22
N HIS A 51 3.46 4.26 0.39
CA HIS A 51 3.21 2.94 -0.20
C HIS A 51 3.29 2.99 -1.73
N SER A 52 2.58 3.92 -2.37
CA SER A 52 2.59 4.06 -3.84
C SER A 52 3.98 4.38 -4.38
N ALA A 53 4.74 5.25 -3.71
CA ALA A 53 6.10 5.58 -4.08
C ALA A 53 7.02 4.36 -4.00
N ARG A 54 6.96 3.61 -2.89
CA ARG A 54 7.73 2.36 -2.68
C ARG A 54 7.43 1.33 -3.77
N VAL A 55 6.16 1.10 -4.07
CA VAL A 55 5.73 0.15 -5.11
C VAL A 55 6.23 0.60 -6.49
N SER A 56 6.09 1.88 -6.82
CA SER A 56 6.60 2.44 -8.09
C SER A 56 8.12 2.26 -8.22
N GLU A 57 8.86 2.55 -7.15
CA GLU A 57 10.31 2.41 -7.13
C GLU A 57 10.75 0.95 -7.34
N ILE A 58 10.08 0.00 -6.66
CA ILE A 58 10.35 -1.44 -6.86
C ILE A 58 10.13 -1.82 -8.33
N PHE A 59 9.03 -1.39 -8.95
CA PHE A 59 8.76 -1.72 -10.35
C PHE A 59 9.76 -1.07 -11.31
N MET A 60 10.13 0.19 -11.08
CA MET A 60 11.14 0.89 -11.90
C MET A 60 12.50 0.20 -11.82
N ARG A 61 12.98 -0.12 -10.60
CA ARG A 61 14.27 -0.84 -10.43
C ARG A 61 14.26 -2.22 -11.08
N ARG A 62 13.10 -2.89 -11.12
CA ARG A 62 12.95 -4.15 -11.86
C ARG A 62 12.96 -3.95 -13.37
N ALA A 63 12.38 -2.86 -13.86
CA ALA A 63 12.42 -2.52 -15.28
C ALA A 63 13.85 -2.27 -15.77
N ASP A 64 14.69 -1.62 -14.95
CA ASP A 64 16.11 -1.40 -15.23
C ASP A 64 16.89 -2.73 -15.40
N HIS A 65 16.41 -3.81 -14.79
CA HIS A 65 16.99 -5.15 -14.85
C HIS A 65 16.05 -6.16 -15.52
N CYS A 66 15.30 -5.73 -16.55
CA CYS A 66 14.23 -6.53 -17.15
C CYS A 66 14.69 -7.91 -17.65
N GLU A 67 15.90 -8.03 -18.19
CA GLU A 67 16.46 -9.30 -18.65
C GLU A 67 16.68 -10.29 -17.51
N LEU A 68 17.28 -9.84 -16.40
CA LEU A 68 17.43 -10.62 -15.17
C LEU A 68 16.08 -11.10 -14.66
N TRP A 69 15.09 -10.21 -14.56
CA TRP A 69 13.76 -10.60 -14.09
C TRP A 69 13.09 -11.58 -15.05
N ALA A 70 13.19 -11.38 -16.36
CA ALA A 70 12.68 -12.32 -17.35
C ALA A 70 13.34 -13.69 -17.26
N LYS A 71 14.65 -13.74 -16.99
CA LYS A 71 15.43 -14.96 -16.75
C LYS A 71 14.94 -15.67 -15.48
N ALA A 72 14.84 -14.94 -14.37
CA ALA A 72 14.34 -15.45 -13.09
C ALA A 72 12.91 -16.00 -13.20
N TYR A 73 11.99 -15.28 -13.87
CA TYR A 73 10.62 -15.75 -14.08
C TYR A 73 10.52 -16.90 -15.09
N ARG A 74 11.49 -17.12 -15.97
CA ARG A 74 11.53 -18.33 -16.82
C ARG A 74 12.12 -19.55 -16.11
N GLY A 75 12.78 -19.35 -14.97
CA GLY A 75 13.53 -20.39 -14.28
C GLY A 75 14.85 -20.73 -14.98
N ASP A 76 15.37 -19.81 -15.79
CA ASP A 76 16.68 -19.95 -16.42
C ASP A 76 17.80 -19.89 -15.34
N PRO A 77 18.95 -20.55 -15.53
CA PRO A 77 20.02 -20.59 -14.53
C PRO A 77 20.59 -19.20 -14.23
N LEU A 78 20.46 -18.74 -12.98
CA LEU A 78 21.01 -17.48 -12.50
C LEU A 78 22.42 -17.67 -11.92
N ASP A 79 23.30 -16.69 -12.10
CA ASP A 79 24.58 -16.64 -11.39
C ASP A 79 24.42 -16.11 -9.95
N ASP A 80 25.49 -16.18 -9.15
CA ASP A 80 25.45 -15.79 -7.73
C ASP A 80 25.08 -14.30 -7.53
N ALA A 81 25.53 -13.41 -8.41
CA ALA A 81 25.24 -11.98 -8.32
C ALA A 81 23.78 -11.69 -8.70
N GLU A 82 23.27 -12.37 -9.71
CA GLU A 82 21.87 -12.33 -10.13
C GLU A 82 20.94 -12.87 -9.03
N ILE A 83 21.29 -14.00 -8.41
CA ILE A 83 20.55 -14.57 -7.26
C ILE A 83 20.54 -13.58 -6.11
N TYR A 84 21.70 -13.01 -5.75
CA TYR A 84 21.78 -12.01 -4.70
C TYR A 84 20.90 -10.79 -4.99
N HIS A 85 20.91 -10.29 -6.23
CA HIS A 85 20.07 -9.17 -6.63
C HIS A 85 18.56 -9.49 -6.50
N VAL A 86 18.15 -10.68 -6.95
CA VAL A 86 16.74 -11.13 -6.82
C VAL A 86 16.36 -11.26 -5.34
N LEU A 87 17.21 -11.87 -4.51
CA LEU A 87 16.98 -12.01 -3.08
C LEU A 87 16.79 -10.66 -2.40
N GLN A 88 17.71 -9.70 -2.62
CA GLN A 88 17.60 -8.37 -2.00
C GLN A 88 16.36 -7.61 -2.46
N SER A 89 16.03 -7.72 -3.75
CA SER A 89 14.82 -7.11 -4.31
C SER A 89 13.54 -7.70 -3.71
N MET A 90 13.50 -9.01 -3.45
CA MET A 90 12.33 -9.67 -2.86
C MET A 90 12.26 -9.46 -1.35
N SER A 91 13.39 -9.39 -0.65
CA SER A 91 13.44 -9.04 0.77
C SER A 91 12.80 -7.67 1.03
N ALA A 92 13.06 -6.68 0.17
CA ALA A 92 12.42 -5.37 0.26
C ALA A 92 10.89 -5.42 0.17
N VAL A 93 10.33 -6.38 -0.58
CA VAL A 93 8.88 -6.59 -0.64
C VAL A 93 8.36 -7.10 0.69
N PHE A 94 9.03 -8.09 1.30
CA PHE A 94 8.61 -8.63 2.60
C PHE A 94 8.64 -7.57 3.70
N PHE A 95 9.70 -6.77 3.80
CA PHE A 95 9.75 -5.66 4.76
C PHE A 95 8.66 -4.62 4.51
N GLY A 96 8.31 -4.35 3.24
CA GLY A 96 7.23 -3.44 2.91
C GLY A 96 5.84 -3.95 3.34
N ILE A 97 5.61 -5.25 3.24
CA ILE A 97 4.36 -5.88 3.69
C ILE A 97 4.31 -6.03 5.21
N GLU A 98 5.44 -6.29 5.86
CA GLU A 98 5.54 -6.29 7.32
C GLU A 98 5.19 -4.91 7.91
N ASP A 99 5.75 -3.84 7.35
CA ASP A 99 5.41 -2.47 7.73
C ASP A 99 3.90 -2.21 7.59
N SER A 100 3.29 -2.67 6.49
CA SER A 100 1.84 -2.55 6.27
C SER A 100 1.03 -3.39 7.28
N PHE A 101 1.53 -4.56 7.68
CA PHE A 101 0.91 -5.43 8.69
C PHE A 101 0.85 -4.74 10.05
N TYR A 102 1.95 -4.11 10.46
CA TYR A 102 1.98 -3.38 11.73
C TYR A 102 1.13 -2.11 11.70
N GLN A 103 1.14 -1.36 10.60
CA GLN A 103 0.25 -0.21 10.44
C GLN A 103 -1.24 -0.60 10.50
N TYR A 104 -1.62 -1.76 9.98
CA TYR A 104 -2.98 -2.29 10.12
C TYR A 104 -3.29 -2.67 11.56
N ARG A 105 -2.38 -3.41 12.22
CA ARG A 105 -2.54 -3.81 13.63
C ARG A 105 -2.70 -2.60 14.56
N ASP A 106 -2.00 -1.51 14.27
CA ASP A 106 -2.03 -0.27 15.06
C ASP A 106 -3.20 0.67 14.67
N GLY A 107 -4.08 0.26 13.75
CA GLY A 107 -5.27 1.01 13.33
C GLY A 107 -5.02 2.19 12.38
N LEU A 108 -3.80 2.29 11.84
CA LEU A 108 -3.40 3.35 10.91
C LEU A 108 -3.77 3.02 9.45
N LEU A 109 -3.71 1.74 9.09
CA LEU A 109 -4.15 1.23 7.79
C LEU A 109 -5.57 0.66 7.91
N ASP A 110 -6.46 1.07 7.00
CA ASP A 110 -7.83 0.57 6.98
C ASP A 110 -7.92 -0.89 6.48
N GLU A 111 -8.98 -1.60 6.88
CA GLU A 111 -9.21 -3.00 6.51
C GLU A 111 -9.17 -3.24 5.01
N ALA A 112 -9.79 -2.35 4.22
CA ALA A 112 -9.86 -2.53 2.78
C ALA A 112 -8.47 -2.44 2.13
N ALA A 113 -7.64 -1.49 2.59
CA ALA A 113 -6.26 -1.36 2.15
C ALA A 113 -5.39 -2.55 2.58
N TRP A 114 -5.59 -3.06 3.81
CA TRP A 114 -4.90 -4.25 4.28
C TRP A 114 -5.27 -5.49 3.46
N GLN A 115 -6.55 -5.72 3.19
CA GLN A 115 -7.01 -6.84 2.37
C GLN A 115 -6.48 -6.76 0.93
N ALA A 116 -6.37 -5.56 0.36
CA ALA A 116 -5.75 -5.36 -0.95
C ALA A 116 -4.26 -5.75 -0.93
N ASN A 117 -3.52 -5.35 0.11
CA ASN A 117 -2.12 -5.74 0.30
C ASN A 117 -1.97 -7.25 0.46
N LEU A 118 -2.86 -7.88 1.24
CA LEU A 118 -2.86 -9.32 1.46
C LEU A 118 -3.13 -10.10 0.17
N ALA A 119 -4.10 -9.64 -0.64
CA ALA A 119 -4.39 -10.20 -1.95
C ALA A 119 -3.19 -10.06 -2.90
N GLY A 120 -2.53 -8.90 -2.89
CA GLY A 120 -1.31 -8.65 -3.65
C GLY A 120 -0.15 -9.58 -3.25
N LEU A 121 0.09 -9.73 -1.94
CA LEU A 121 1.08 -10.67 -1.43
C LEU A 121 0.73 -12.12 -1.81
N LYS A 122 -0.52 -12.53 -1.65
CA LYS A 122 -0.98 -13.88 -2.03
C LYS A 122 -0.73 -14.16 -3.52
N GLN A 123 -1.02 -13.18 -4.38
CA GLN A 123 -0.73 -13.29 -5.81
C GLN A 123 0.78 -13.36 -6.08
N ALA A 124 1.58 -12.51 -5.42
CA ALA A 124 3.04 -12.52 -5.58
C ALA A 124 3.65 -13.86 -5.13
N LEU A 125 3.18 -14.41 -4.01
CA LEU A 125 3.62 -15.70 -3.48
C LEU A 125 3.33 -16.86 -4.43
N ARG A 126 2.46 -16.74 -5.44
CA ARG A 126 2.32 -17.79 -6.48
C ARG A 126 3.62 -17.98 -7.29
N SER A 127 4.48 -16.96 -7.39
CA SER A 127 5.75 -17.06 -8.07
C SER A 127 6.83 -17.70 -7.18
N PRO A 128 7.52 -18.76 -7.63
CA PRO A 128 8.67 -19.31 -6.94
C PRO A 128 9.76 -18.28 -6.67
N VAL A 129 9.97 -17.34 -7.60
CA VAL A 129 10.97 -16.25 -7.49
C VAL A 129 10.71 -15.36 -6.28
N VAL A 130 9.45 -15.20 -5.86
CA VAL A 130 9.11 -14.43 -4.65
C VAL A 130 9.38 -15.27 -3.40
N ARG A 131 9.11 -16.58 -3.44
CA ARG A 131 9.29 -17.48 -2.30
C ARG A 131 10.73 -17.72 -1.91
N ILE A 132 11.69 -17.68 -2.86
CA ILE A 132 13.10 -17.98 -2.55
C ILE A 132 13.73 -17.03 -1.53
N ALA A 133 13.20 -15.80 -1.41
CA ALA A 133 13.69 -14.85 -0.42
C ALA A 133 13.09 -15.07 0.98
N TRP A 134 11.97 -15.78 1.10
CA TRP A 134 11.32 -15.97 2.38
C TRP A 134 12.21 -16.68 3.41
N PRO A 135 12.93 -17.78 3.08
CA PRO A 135 13.87 -18.40 4.02
C PRO A 135 15.02 -17.49 4.48
N VAL A 136 15.36 -16.47 3.70
CA VAL A 136 16.41 -15.48 4.03
C VAL A 136 15.86 -14.39 4.95
N VAL A 137 14.63 -13.93 4.68
CA VAL A 137 13.96 -12.89 5.48
C VAL A 137 13.42 -13.43 6.80
N ARG A 138 12.79 -14.61 6.80
CA ARG A 138 12.14 -15.23 7.96
C ARG A 138 12.99 -15.25 9.25
N PRO A 139 14.30 -15.59 9.23
CA PRO A 139 15.14 -15.56 10.43
C PRO A 139 15.65 -14.16 10.79
N SER A 140 15.50 -13.18 9.90
CA SER A 140 15.84 -11.78 10.20
C SER A 140 14.81 -11.15 11.14
N ALA A 141 14.94 -9.86 11.45
CA ALA A 141 14.19 -9.13 12.48
C ALA A 141 12.66 -8.99 12.25
N VAL A 142 12.05 -9.88 11.47
CA VAL A 142 10.60 -9.96 11.23
C VAL A 142 9.90 -10.48 12.48
N GLY A 143 8.80 -9.85 12.89
CA GLY A 143 8.09 -10.30 14.08
C GLY A 143 7.37 -11.64 13.90
N THR A 144 7.20 -12.37 15.00
CA THR A 144 6.65 -13.74 15.02
C THR A 144 5.25 -13.84 14.41
N ASP A 145 4.40 -12.85 14.63
CA ASP A 145 3.03 -12.82 14.10
C ASP A 145 3.01 -12.69 12.58
N PHE A 146 3.92 -11.87 12.04
CA PHE A 146 4.08 -11.70 10.60
C PHE A 146 4.62 -12.97 9.94
N VAL A 147 5.60 -13.62 10.58
CA VAL A 147 6.11 -14.93 10.14
C VAL A 147 4.99 -15.95 10.05
N ALA A 148 4.14 -16.05 11.08
CA ALA A 148 3.00 -16.96 11.09
C ALA A 148 1.99 -16.66 9.96
N LEU A 149 1.73 -15.37 9.69
CA LEU A 149 0.88 -14.94 8.59
C LEU A 149 1.44 -15.39 7.23
N VAL A 150 2.72 -15.09 6.96
CA VAL A 150 3.34 -15.43 5.67
C VAL A 150 3.47 -16.94 5.49
N ASP A 151 3.86 -17.68 6.53
CA ASP A 151 3.94 -19.14 6.50
C ASP A 151 2.57 -19.76 6.16
N LYS A 152 1.49 -19.25 6.76
CA LYS A 152 0.12 -19.67 6.43
C LYS A 152 -0.24 -19.38 4.97
N LEU A 153 0.06 -18.18 4.47
CA LEU A 153 -0.22 -17.81 3.08
C LEU A 153 0.53 -18.67 2.07
N ILE A 154 1.80 -19.01 2.37
CA ILE A 154 2.61 -19.90 1.53
C ILE A 154 2.00 -21.30 1.49
N ALA A 155 1.51 -21.81 2.62
CA ALA A 155 0.85 -23.11 2.69
C ALA A 155 -0.49 -23.14 1.91
N GLU A 156 -1.26 -22.06 1.95
CA GLU A 156 -2.57 -21.96 1.26
C GLU A 156 -2.44 -21.63 -0.24
N THR A 157 -1.27 -21.21 -0.68
CA THR A 157 -1.05 -20.78 -2.06
C THR A 157 -0.16 -21.79 -2.76
N PRO A 158 -0.66 -22.61 -3.71
CA PRO A 158 0.23 -23.44 -4.51
C PRO A 158 1.06 -22.56 -5.46
N PRO A 159 2.34 -22.87 -5.68
CA PRO A 159 3.15 -22.17 -6.67
C PRO A 159 2.63 -22.45 -8.08
N VAL A 160 2.70 -21.46 -8.95
CA VAL A 160 2.40 -21.59 -10.39
C VAL A 160 3.69 -21.35 -11.17
N SER A 161 3.85 -22.04 -12.29
CA SER A 161 5.00 -21.78 -13.15
C SER A 161 4.97 -20.33 -13.62
N SER A 162 6.04 -19.60 -13.35
CA SER A 162 6.19 -18.20 -13.75
C SER A 162 6.20 -18.02 -15.28
N SER A 163 6.52 -19.07 -16.05
CA SER A 163 6.40 -19.10 -17.51
C SER A 163 4.96 -18.89 -18.00
N ASP A 164 3.96 -19.31 -17.22
CA ASP A 164 2.55 -19.17 -17.58
C ASP A 164 2.12 -17.69 -17.62
N VAL A 165 2.79 -16.83 -16.85
CA VAL A 165 2.49 -15.38 -16.80
C VAL A 165 2.84 -14.71 -18.12
N PHE A 166 4.00 -15.03 -18.72
CA PHE A 166 4.39 -14.45 -20.01
C PHE A 166 3.51 -14.96 -21.15
N VAL A 167 3.10 -16.23 -21.09
CA VAL A 167 2.17 -16.81 -22.08
C VAL A 167 0.81 -16.11 -22.00
N GLN A 168 0.26 -15.94 -20.80
CA GLN A 168 -1.00 -15.24 -20.58
C GLN A 168 -0.93 -13.77 -20.99
N ALA A 169 0.15 -13.07 -20.65
CA ALA A 169 0.36 -11.67 -21.02
C ALA A 169 0.45 -11.50 -22.54
N ARG A 170 1.19 -12.37 -23.24
CA ARG A 170 1.30 -12.36 -24.70
C ARG A 170 -0.06 -12.66 -25.35
N ALA A 171 -0.80 -13.64 -24.84
CA ALA A 171 -2.13 -13.97 -25.35
C ALA A 171 -3.13 -12.82 -25.13
N ALA A 172 -3.08 -12.14 -23.98
CA ALA A 172 -3.90 -10.95 -23.72
C ALA A 172 -3.56 -9.80 -24.68
N LEU A 173 -2.27 -9.50 -24.87
CA LEU A 173 -1.82 -8.46 -25.81
C LEU A 173 -2.31 -8.73 -27.23
N LEU A 174 -2.17 -9.97 -27.71
CA LEU A 174 -2.63 -10.35 -29.05
C LEU A 174 -4.15 -10.19 -29.20
N ARG A 175 -4.93 -10.55 -28.17
CA ARG A 175 -6.39 -10.34 -28.17
C ARG A 175 -6.75 -8.86 -28.31
N GLU A 176 -6.14 -7.99 -27.50
CA GLU A 176 -6.37 -6.54 -27.57
C GLU A 176 -6.00 -5.95 -28.94
N MET A 177 -4.86 -6.37 -29.50
CA MET A 177 -4.43 -5.93 -30.84
C MET A 177 -5.37 -6.40 -31.96
N GLN A 178 -5.98 -7.58 -31.81
CA GLN A 178 -6.95 -8.11 -32.78
C GLN A 178 -8.28 -7.35 -32.71
N THR A 179 -8.77 -7.05 -31.50
CA THR A 179 -9.94 -6.17 -31.30
C THR A 179 -9.72 -4.80 -31.95
N ALA A 180 -8.57 -4.17 -31.65
CA ALA A 180 -8.22 -2.86 -32.21
C ALA A 180 -8.12 -2.84 -33.75
N ARG A 181 -7.72 -3.96 -34.39
CA ARG A 181 -7.70 -4.08 -35.86
C ARG A 181 -9.08 -4.29 -36.47
N SER A 182 -10.03 -4.84 -35.71
CA SER A 182 -11.38 -5.14 -36.19
C SER A 182 -12.27 -3.89 -36.18
N ASP A 183 -11.95 -2.91 -35.34
CA ASP A 183 -12.68 -1.64 -35.19
C ASP A 183 -12.22 -0.53 -36.15
N VAL A 184 -11.21 -0.77 -37.00
CA VAL A 184 -10.81 0.16 -38.06
C VAL A 184 -11.68 -0.10 -39.30
N PRO A 185 -12.57 0.81 -39.71
CA PRO A 185 -13.32 0.64 -40.95
C PRO A 185 -12.33 0.54 -42.11
N LEU A 186 -12.45 -0.51 -42.92
CA LEU A 186 -11.79 -0.59 -44.22
C LEU A 186 -12.31 0.56 -45.08
N VAL A 187 -11.67 1.73 -45.02
CA VAL A 187 -11.86 2.78 -46.02
C VAL A 187 -11.37 2.19 -47.33
N PRO A 188 -12.25 1.99 -48.34
CA PRO A 188 -11.80 1.52 -49.63
C PRO A 188 -10.81 2.54 -50.19
N ARG A 189 -9.58 2.12 -50.46
CA ARG A 189 -8.68 2.96 -51.27
C ARG A 189 -9.32 3.06 -52.66
N GLU A 190 -9.86 4.24 -52.99
CA GLU A 190 -10.24 4.55 -54.36
C GLU A 190 -9.01 4.37 -55.27
N PRO A 191 -9.17 3.75 -56.46
CA PRO A 191 -8.09 3.65 -57.42
C PRO A 191 -7.78 5.07 -57.93
N ALA A 192 -6.51 5.46 -57.83
CA ALA A 192 -6.02 6.73 -58.34
C ALA A 192 -6.21 6.83 -59.87
N PRO A 193 -6.55 8.03 -60.40
CA PRO A 193 -6.76 8.28 -61.82
C PRO A 193 -5.49 8.20 -62.66
#